data_AF-A0A7L3Q360-F1
#
_entry.id   AF-A0A7L3Q360-F1
#
_cell.length_a   1.000
_cell.length_b   1.000
_cell.length_c   1.000
_cell.angle_alpha   90.00
_cell.angle_beta   90.00
_cell.angle_gamma   90.00
#
_symmetry.space_group_name_H-M   'P 1'
#
loop_
_entity.id
_entity.type
_entity.pdbx_description
1 polymer ?
#
loop_
_entity_poly.entity_id
_entity_poly.type
_entity_poly.pdbx_seq_one_letter_code
_entity_poly.pdbx_strand_id
1 'polypeptide(L)'
;QRFHVGVALPRPLREDDALCVELTLGPTPQVSKGTHVLVPLGGASPTGWTAHIDEGVAEPLVGVAGSDHALWVGLEAPPTAPIGRYRLSLRTRTESGEFAAPFEADNDVVLLFNPWC
;
A
#
# COMPACT_ATOMS: atom_id res chain seq x y z
N GLN A 1 -12.47 4.90 -6.22
CA GLN A 1 -11.71 4.52 -7.45
C GLN A 1 -10.53 3.66 -7.03
N ARG A 2 -10.32 2.54 -7.72
CA ARG A 2 -9.25 1.58 -7.43
C ARG A 2 -8.00 1.87 -8.26
N PHE A 3 -6.82 1.61 -7.69
CA PHE A 3 -5.54 1.59 -8.38
C PHE A 3 -4.69 0.42 -7.85
N HIS A 4 -3.65 0.02 -8.59
CA HIS A 4 -2.81 -1.13 -8.24
C HIS A 4 -1.39 -0.68 -7.92
N VAL A 5 -0.79 -1.32 -6.93
CA VAL A 5 0.62 -1.17 -6.55
C VAL A 5 1.28 -2.54 -6.65
N GLY A 6 2.39 -2.61 -7.38
CA GLY A 6 3.19 -3.82 -7.45
C GLY A 6 4.22 -3.85 -6.32
N VAL A 7 4.34 -5.00 -5.66
CA VAL A 7 5.25 -5.25 -4.56
C VAL A 7 6.16 -6.41 -4.93
N ALA A 8 7.46 -6.17 -4.95
CA ALA A 8 8.44 -7.23 -5.11
C ALA A 8 8.87 -7.77 -3.74
N LEU A 9 8.75 -9.08 -3.54
CA LEU A 9 9.08 -9.74 -2.28
C LEU A 9 10.29 -10.66 -2.45
N PRO A 10 11.17 -10.81 -1.45
CA PRO A 10 12.32 -11.71 -1.57
C PRO A 10 11.92 -13.21 -1.62
N ARG A 11 10.66 -13.53 -1.31
CA ARG A 11 10.06 -14.86 -1.32
C ARG A 11 8.53 -14.73 -1.49
N PRO A 12 7.80 -15.81 -1.84
CA PRO A 12 6.34 -15.78 -1.83
C PRO A 12 5.79 -15.44 -0.43
N LEU A 13 4.64 -14.74 -0.41
CA LEU A 13 3.89 -14.45 0.81
C LEU A 13 3.29 -15.77 1.35
N ARG A 14 3.57 -16.11 2.61
CA ARG A 14 3.01 -17.28 3.29
C ARG A 14 1.71 -16.90 4.00
N GLU A 15 0.92 -17.91 4.38
CA GLU A 15 -0.34 -17.73 5.08
C GLU A 15 -0.18 -17.02 6.44
N ASP A 16 0.93 -17.29 7.15
CA ASP A 16 1.22 -16.67 8.45
C ASP A 16 1.88 -15.28 8.33
N ASP A 17 2.26 -14.85 7.12
CA ASP A 17 2.80 -13.52 6.91
C ASP A 17 1.66 -12.50 6.84
N ALA A 18 1.85 -11.33 7.46
CA ALA A 18 0.97 -10.19 7.28
C ALA A 18 1.69 -9.10 6.49
N LEU A 19 0.97 -8.45 5.58
CA LEU A 19 1.41 -7.28 4.85
C LEU A 19 0.42 -6.14 5.10
N CYS A 20 0.94 -4.94 5.32
CA CYS A 20 0.16 -3.73 5.55
C CYS A 20 0.72 -2.61 4.70
N VAL A 21 -0.13 -1.98 3.89
CA VAL A 21 0.20 -0.78 3.15
C VAL A 21 0.11 0.42 4.10
N GLU A 22 1.15 1.21 4.15
CA GLU A 22 1.22 2.43 4.94
C GLU A 22 1.25 3.66 4.02
N LEU A 23 0.29 4.57 4.20
CA LEU A 23 0.23 5.84 3.47
C LEU A 23 0.26 6.97 4.50
N THR A 24 1.20 7.91 4.35
CA THR A 24 1.32 9.08 5.24
C THR A 24 1.28 10.38 4.47
N LEU A 25 0.57 11.37 5.03
CA LEU A 25 0.39 12.70 4.44
C LEU A 25 0.84 13.80 5.40
N GLY A 26 1.71 14.68 4.91
CA GLY A 26 2.21 15.82 5.66
C GLY A 26 3.28 15.48 6.72
N PRO A 27 3.74 16.47 7.50
CA PRO A 27 4.86 16.32 8.43
C PRO A 27 4.48 15.61 9.74
N THR A 28 3.19 15.58 10.11
CA THR A 28 2.68 15.01 11.36
C THR A 28 1.46 14.13 11.08
N PRO A 29 1.65 12.96 10.45
CA PRO A 29 0.56 12.07 10.05
C PRO A 29 -0.13 11.48 11.29
N GLN A 30 -1.47 11.39 11.27
CA GLN A 30 -2.30 10.87 12.36
C GLN A 30 -3.49 10.06 11.84
N VAL A 31 -3.74 8.90 12.48
CA VAL A 31 -4.83 8.00 12.08
C VAL A 31 -6.19 8.66 12.26
N SER A 32 -6.40 9.34 13.39
CA SER A 32 -7.65 10.04 13.70
C SER A 32 -7.96 11.21 12.77
N LYS A 33 -6.99 11.64 11.94
CA LYS A 33 -7.13 12.70 10.95
C LYS A 33 -7.13 12.18 9.52
N GLY A 34 -7.02 10.87 9.32
CA GLY A 34 -6.93 10.27 7.99
C GLY A 34 -5.61 10.55 7.26
N THR A 35 -4.61 11.14 7.94
CA THR A 35 -3.29 11.48 7.36
C THR A 35 -2.23 10.42 7.65
N HIS A 36 -2.55 9.44 8.51
CA HIS A 36 -1.80 8.20 8.66
C HIS A 36 -2.75 7.03 8.39
N VAL A 37 -2.50 6.28 7.34
CA VAL A 37 -3.37 5.21 6.89
C VAL A 37 -2.57 3.90 6.92
N LEU A 38 -3.11 2.91 7.60
CA LEU A 38 -2.57 1.55 7.68
C LEU A 38 -3.64 0.60 7.14
N VAL A 39 -3.39 0.03 5.97
CA VAL A 39 -4.32 -0.85 5.27
C VAL A 39 -3.76 -2.27 5.27
N PRO A 40 -4.26 -3.17 6.12
CA PRO A 40 -3.84 -4.58 6.07
C PRO A 40 -4.30 -5.21 4.75
N LEU A 41 -3.45 -6.04 4.16
CA LEU A 41 -3.77 -6.80 2.96
C LEU A 41 -4.96 -7.73 3.22
N GLY A 42 -5.97 -7.67 2.35
CA GLY A 42 -7.22 -8.41 2.52
C GLY A 42 -8.21 -7.78 3.49
N GLY A 43 -7.95 -6.54 3.95
CA GLY A 43 -8.78 -5.86 4.95
C GLY A 43 -9.03 -4.39 4.65
N ALA A 44 -9.55 -3.70 5.67
CA ALA A 44 -9.88 -2.28 5.62
C ALA A 44 -9.19 -1.53 6.76
N SER A 45 -8.80 -0.29 6.50
CA SER A 45 -8.30 0.63 7.51
C SER A 45 -9.46 1.30 8.25
N PRO A 46 -9.25 1.78 9.49
CA PRO A 46 -10.22 2.66 10.17
C PRO A 46 -10.53 3.96 9.42
N THR A 47 -9.66 4.35 8.49
CA THR A 47 -9.83 5.54 7.65
C THR A 47 -10.67 5.27 6.40
N GLY A 48 -11.14 4.03 6.19
CA GLY A 48 -12.01 3.63 5.08
C GLY A 48 -11.28 3.17 3.81
N TRP A 49 -9.95 3.07 3.85
CA TRP A 49 -9.16 2.51 2.75
C TRP A 49 -9.24 0.98 2.77
N THR A 50 -9.19 0.34 1.60
CA THR A 50 -9.16 -1.12 1.51
C THR A 50 -8.01 -1.61 0.63
N ALA A 51 -7.51 -2.80 0.93
CA ALA A 51 -6.45 -3.45 0.17
C ALA A 51 -6.81 -4.92 -0.11
N HIS A 52 -6.58 -5.38 -1.33
CA HIS A 52 -6.76 -6.77 -1.72
C HIS A 52 -5.65 -7.21 -2.66
N ILE A 53 -5.39 -8.52 -2.69
CA ILE A 53 -4.51 -9.10 -3.70
C ILE A 53 -5.26 -9.08 -5.03
N ASP A 54 -4.61 -8.61 -6.08
CA ASP A 54 -5.10 -8.72 -7.44
C ASP A 54 -4.24 -9.73 -8.23
N GLU A 55 -4.78 -10.93 -8.40
CA GLU A 55 -4.13 -12.01 -9.14
C GLU A 55 -4.24 -11.82 -10.67
N GLY A 56 -5.06 -10.87 -11.13
CA GLY A 56 -5.34 -10.63 -12.55
C GLY A 56 -4.36 -9.67 -13.24
N VAL A 57 -3.52 -8.97 -12.48
CA VAL A 57 -2.50 -8.06 -13.05
C VAL A 57 -1.26 -8.87 -13.43
N ALA A 58 -1.16 -9.22 -14.73
CA ALA A 58 -0.05 -9.99 -15.28
C ALA A 58 1.13 -9.11 -15.76
N GLU A 59 1.11 -7.82 -15.45
CA GLU A 59 2.18 -6.90 -15.85
C GLU A 59 3.47 -7.20 -15.05
N PRO A 60 4.63 -7.30 -15.71
CA PRO A 60 5.89 -7.48 -15.02
C PRO A 60 6.23 -6.22 -14.22
N LEU A 61 6.71 -6.40 -12.99
CA LEU A 61 7.31 -5.32 -12.19
C LEU A 61 8.62 -4.88 -12.87
N VAL A 62 8.59 -3.76 -13.57
CA VAL A 62 9.77 -3.18 -14.22
C VAL A 62 10.58 -2.38 -13.20
N GLY A 63 11.92 -2.49 -13.25
CA GLY A 63 12.82 -1.67 -12.42
C GLY A 63 13.05 -2.20 -11.00
N VAL A 64 12.51 -3.36 -10.64
CA VAL A 64 12.79 -4.00 -9.35
C VAL A 64 13.77 -5.15 -9.55
N ALA A 65 15.04 -4.92 -9.16
CA ALA A 65 16.07 -5.94 -9.25
C ALA A 65 15.96 -6.94 -8.10
N GLY A 66 16.05 -8.24 -8.40
CA GLY A 66 16.30 -9.28 -7.39
C GLY A 66 15.09 -9.95 -6.76
N SER A 67 13.92 -9.96 -7.42
CA SER A 67 12.78 -10.75 -6.98
C SER A 67 11.96 -11.29 -8.15
N ASP A 68 11.72 -12.60 -8.15
CA ASP A 68 10.78 -13.28 -9.05
C ASP A 68 9.36 -13.37 -8.44
N HIS A 69 9.13 -12.71 -7.31
CA HIS A 69 7.90 -12.80 -6.54
C HIS A 69 7.22 -11.44 -6.49
N ALA A 70 6.51 -11.15 -7.58
CA ALA A 70 5.63 -10.02 -7.74
C ALA A 70 4.28 -10.27 -7.05
N LEU A 71 3.80 -9.31 -6.27
CA LEU A 71 2.46 -9.26 -5.72
C LEU A 71 1.80 -7.95 -6.13
N TRP A 72 0.66 -8.02 -6.79
CA TRP A 72 -0.14 -6.83 -7.09
C TRP A 72 -1.20 -6.61 -6.02
N VAL A 73 -1.22 -5.41 -5.46
CA VAL A 73 -2.15 -4.99 -4.41
C VAL A 73 -3.08 -3.93 -4.97
N GLY A 74 -4.37 -4.24 -5.05
CA GLY A 74 -5.43 -3.30 -5.36
C GLY A 74 -5.78 -2.45 -4.14
N LEU A 75 -5.60 -1.14 -4.25
CA LEU A 75 -5.92 -0.16 -3.24
C LEU A 75 -7.14 0.66 -3.64
N GLU A 76 -8.02 0.90 -2.68
CA GLU A 76 -9.19 1.74 -2.87
C GLU A 76 -9.26 2.79 -1.75
N ALA A 77 -9.22 4.06 -2.16
CA ALA A 77 -9.38 5.19 -1.26
C ALA A 77 -10.87 5.52 -1.07
N PRO A 78 -11.31 5.90 0.14
CA PRO A 78 -12.65 6.43 0.35
C PRO A 78 -12.79 7.79 -0.34
N PRO A 79 -14.00 8.18 -0.75
CA PRO A 79 -14.24 9.47 -1.43
C PRO A 79 -13.93 10.69 -0.55
N THR A 80 -13.83 10.49 0.78
CA THR A 80 -13.50 11.52 1.76
C THR A 80 -12.01 11.55 2.14
N ALA A 81 -11.16 10.76 1.48
CA ALA A 81 -9.72 10.77 1.75
C ALA A 81 -9.12 12.17 1.49
N PRO A 82 -8.25 12.67 2.38
CA PRO A 82 -7.55 13.94 2.15
C PRO A 82 -6.76 13.90 0.83
N ILE A 83 -6.84 14.96 0.04
CA ILE A 83 -6.04 15.07 -1.18
C ILE A 83 -4.59 15.45 -0.86
N GLY A 84 -3.65 15.10 -1.74
CA GLY A 84 -2.25 15.47 -1.61
C GLY A 84 -1.29 14.36 -2.02
N ARG A 85 0.00 14.60 -1.77
CA ARG A 85 1.06 13.62 -2.03
C ARG A 85 1.28 12.76 -0.78
N TYR A 86 0.87 11.51 -0.86
CA TYR A 86 1.09 10.49 0.14
C TYR A 86 2.43 9.82 -0.06
N ARG A 87 3.15 9.62 1.04
CA ARG A 87 4.29 8.71 1.06
C ARG A 87 3.78 7.30 1.22
N LEU A 88 4.17 6.43 0.29
CA LEU A 88 3.84 5.01 0.30
C LEU A 88 4.99 4.21 0.94
N SER A 89 4.64 3.34 1.88
CA SER A 89 5.54 2.33 2.43
C SER A 89 4.77 1.03 2.69
N LEU A 90 5.51 -0.03 2.99
CA LEU A 90 4.97 -1.35 3.29
C LEU A 90 5.51 -1.80 4.63
N ARG A 91 4.64 -2.36 5.45
CA ARG A 91 5.02 -3.08 6.67
C ARG A 91 4.72 -4.55 6.49
N THR A 92 5.65 -5.39 6.90
CA THR A 92 5.47 -6.84 6.93
C THR A 92 5.62 -7.33 8.36
N ARG A 93 4.83 -8.33 8.72
CA ARG A 93 5.02 -9.13 9.93
C ARG A 93 5.20 -10.57 9.52
N THR A 94 6.31 -11.15 9.94
CA THR A 94 6.69 -12.53 9.65
C THR A 94 7.11 -13.20 10.95
N GLU A 95 7.43 -14.50 10.91
CA GLU A 95 8.04 -15.20 12.05
C GLU A 95 9.32 -14.53 12.56
N SER A 96 10.08 -13.88 11.67
CA SER A 96 11.31 -13.14 11.99
C SER A 96 11.05 -11.77 12.63
N GLY A 97 9.79 -11.34 12.75
CA GLY A 97 9.39 -10.06 13.33
C GLY A 97 8.71 -9.11 12.34
N GLU A 98 8.59 -7.86 12.77
CA GLU A 98 8.00 -6.77 11.99
C GLU A 98 9.08 -5.93 11.30
N PHE A 99 8.89 -5.69 10.00
CA PHE A 99 9.80 -4.91 9.18
C PHE A 99 9.01 -3.84 8.41
N ALA A 100 9.63 -2.69 8.20
CA ALA A 100 9.11 -1.65 7.33
C ALA A 100 10.05 -1.48 6.14
N ALA A 101 9.49 -1.38 4.94
CA ALA A 101 10.25 -1.04 3.75
C ALA A 101 10.85 0.37 3.90
N PRO A 102 12.10 0.60 3.44
CA PRO A 102 12.67 1.92 3.44
C PRO A 102 11.79 2.88 2.63
N PHE A 103 11.77 4.14 3.04
CA PHE A 103 11.04 5.17 2.31
C PHE A 103 11.77 5.49 1.00
N GLU A 104 11.03 5.48 -0.11
CA GLU A 104 11.52 5.94 -1.41
C GLU A 104 10.54 6.93 -2.02
N ALA A 105 11.04 8.13 -2.35
CA ALA A 105 10.20 9.23 -2.82
C ALA A 105 9.56 8.97 -4.18
N ASP A 106 10.16 8.09 -4.99
CA ASP A 106 9.62 7.68 -6.29
C ASP A 106 8.34 6.84 -6.15
N ASN A 107 8.07 6.30 -4.95
CA ASN A 107 6.85 5.55 -4.66
C ASN A 107 5.69 6.45 -4.16
N ASP A 108 5.90 7.77 -4.03
CA ASP A 108 4.87 8.69 -3.57
C ASP A 108 3.64 8.66 -4.50
N VAL A 109 2.44 8.60 -3.90
CA VAL A 109 1.17 8.59 -4.62
C VAL A 109 0.49 9.95 -4.47
N VAL A 110 0.10 10.58 -5.57
CA VAL A 110 -0.69 11.82 -5.55
C VAL A 110 -2.17 11.48 -5.65
N LEU A 111 -2.90 11.73 -4.57
CA LEU A 111 -4.36 11.58 -4.54
C LEU A 111 -5.03 12.93 -4.81
N LEU A 112 -5.96 12.94 -5.76
CA LEU A 112 -6.71 14.12 -6.18
C LEU A 112 -8.20 13.97 -5.87
N PHE A 113 -8.95 15.06 -5.98
CA PHE A 113 -10.40 14.96 -6.07
C PHE A 113 -10.78 14.13 -7.29
N ASN A 114 -11.82 13.32 -7.15
CA ASN A 114 -12.37 12.51 -8.23
C ASN A 114 -13.81 12.96 -8.56
N PRO A 115 -14.02 13.83 -9.57
CA PRO A 115 -15.35 14.24 -10.03
C PRO A 115 -16.23 13.11 -10.60
N TRP A 116 -15.68 11.93 -10.85
CA TRP A 116 -16.37 10.77 -11.44
C TRP A 116 -16.70 9.68 -10.41
N CYS A 117 -16.51 9.98 -9.12
CA CYS A 117 -16.71 9.01 -8.05
C CYS A 117 -18.20 8.78 -7.72
#